data_AF-R9XZP6-F1
#
_entry.id   AF-R9XZP6-F1
#
_cell.length_a   1.000
_cell.length_b   1.000
_cell.length_c   1.000
_cell.angle_alpha   90.00
_cell.angle_beta   90.00
_cell.angle_gamma   90.00
#
_symmetry.space_group_name_H-M   'P 1'
#
loop_
_entity.id
_entity.type
_entity.pdbx_description
1 polymer ?
#
loop_
_entity_poly.entity_id
_entity_poly.type
_entity_poly.pdbx_seq_one_letter_code
_entity_poly.pdbx_strand_id
1 'polypeptide(L)' 'MNNKKNIIKMNSFWKNIIKYPRFLISIITGFFLTTLYPLFKLLTTNKNRFLFIAIFNSILIVLYYIIRLMLDIN' A
#
# COMPACT_ATOMS: atom_id res chain seq x y z
N MET A 1 39.94 0.74 -26.75
CA MET A 1 39.06 -0.45 -26.66
C MET A 1 38.46 -0.68 -25.26
N ASN A 2 39.18 -0.37 -24.17
CA ASN A 2 38.71 -0.63 -22.79
C ASN A 2 37.56 0.26 -22.29
N ASN A 3 37.53 1.55 -22.65
CA ASN A 3 36.46 2.45 -22.19
C ASN A 3 35.06 2.06 -22.68
N LYS A 4 34.95 1.57 -23.93
CA LYS A 4 33.66 1.11 -24.47
C LYS A 4 33.11 -0.10 -23.70
N LYS A 5 33.97 -1.05 -23.32
CA LYS A 5 33.58 -2.20 -22.48
C LYS A 5 33.12 -1.75 -21.08
N ASN A 6 33.79 -0.77 -20.48
CA ASN A 6 33.42 -0.24 -19.16
C ASN A 6 32.06 0.46 -19.18
N ILE A 7 31.79 1.27 -20.22
CA ILE A 7 30.50 1.93 -20.41
C ILE A 7 29.37 0.91 -20.57
N ILE A 8 29.59 -0.16 -21.36
CA ILE A 8 28.60 -1.23 -21.54
C ILE A 8 28.32 -1.96 -20.21
N LYS A 9 29.37 -2.26 -19.44
CA LYS A 9 29.23 -2.87 -18.10
C LYS A 9 28.40 -1.99 -17.18
N MET A 10 28.72 -0.70 -17.11
CA MET A 10 28.00 0.26 -16.28
C MET A 10 26.54 0.40 -16.71
N ASN A 11 26.26 0.45 -18.02
CA ASN A 11 24.90 0.53 -18.51
C ASN A 11 24.09 -0.75 -18.18
N SER A 12 24.72 -1.93 -18.24
CA SER A 12 24.08 -3.19 -17.84
C SER A 12 23.76 -3.25 -16.34
N PHE A 13 24.65 -2.68 -15.51
CA PHE A 13 24.48 -2.61 -14.05
C PHE A 13 23.29 -1.74 -13.68
N TRP A 14 23.24 -0.51 -14.21
CA TRP A 14 22.11 0.40 -13.99
C TRP A 14 20.78 -0.18 -14.50
N LYS A 15 20.80 -0.87 -15.66
CA LYS A 15 19.63 -1.56 -16.21
C LYS A 15 19.11 -2.68 -15.30
N ASN A 16 19.99 -3.35 -14.55
CA ASN A 16 19.59 -4.34 -13.56
C ASN A 16 19.07 -3.72 -12.26
N ILE A 17 19.68 -2.63 -11.78
CA ILE A 17 19.23 -1.94 -10.57
C ILE A 17 17.78 -1.47 -10.70
N ILE A 18 17.41 -0.88 -11.84
CA ILE A 18 16.05 -0.34 -12.05
C ILE A 18 14.97 -1.45 -12.12
N LYS A 19 15.34 -2.72 -12.33
CA LYS A 19 14.36 -3.83 -12.33
C LYS A 19 13.80 -4.11 -10.94
N TYR A 20 14.60 -3.95 -9.89
CA TYR A 20 14.18 -4.22 -8.51
C TYR A 20 13.05 -3.30 -8.00
N PRO A 21 13.13 -1.95 -8.13
CA PRO A 21 12.03 -1.09 -7.72
C PRO A 21 10.78 -1.35 -8.57
N ARG A 22 10.93 -1.63 -9.87
CA ARG A 22 9.77 -2.00 -10.72
C ARG A 22 9.08 -3.27 -10.23
N PHE A 23 9.84 -4.29 -9.83
CA PHE A 23 9.31 -5.52 -9.26
C PHE A 23 8.59 -5.26 -7.93
N LEU A 24 9.21 -4.49 -7.04
CA LEU A 24 8.64 -4.13 -5.75
C LEU A 24 7.31 -3.37 -5.93
N ILE A 25 7.26 -2.39 -6.83
CA ILE A 25 6.03 -1.66 -7.13
C ILE A 25 4.96 -2.60 -7.66
N SER A 26 5.30 -3.53 -8.58
CA SER A 26 4.36 -4.50 -9.12
C SER A 26 3.79 -5.44 -8.06
N ILE A 27 4.60 -5.87 -7.09
CA ILE A 27 4.11 -6.72 -5.99
C ILE A 27 3.23 -5.90 -5.07
N ILE A 28 3.66 -4.70 -4.68
CA ILE A 28 2.87 -3.84 -3.80
C ILE A 28 1.52 -3.55 -4.46
N THR A 29 1.49 -3.13 -5.72
CA THR A 29 0.22 -2.84 -6.40
C THR A 29 -0.67 -4.08 -6.51
N GLY A 30 -0.12 -5.25 -6.89
CA GLY A 30 -0.87 -6.50 -6.96
C GLY A 30 -1.40 -6.96 -5.58
N PHE A 31 -0.58 -6.82 -4.54
CA PHE A 31 -0.94 -7.12 -3.16
C PHE A 31 -2.07 -6.22 -2.68
N PHE A 32 -1.93 -4.90 -2.83
CA PHE A 32 -2.98 -3.95 -2.46
C PHE A 32 -4.27 -4.20 -3.24
N LEU A 33 -4.18 -4.49 -4.54
CA LEU A 33 -5.37 -4.71 -5.37
C LEU A 33 -6.12 -5.98 -4.93
N THR A 34 -5.41 -7.08 -4.68
CA THR A 34 -6.02 -8.35 -4.27
C THR A 34 -6.55 -8.33 -2.84
N THR A 35 -5.84 -7.69 -1.91
CA THR A 35 -6.26 -7.58 -0.50
C THR A 35 -7.38 -6.57 -0.30
N LEU A 36 -7.39 -5.46 -1.05
CA LEU A 36 -8.45 -4.44 -0.96
C LEU A 36 -9.68 -4.75 -1.84
N TYR A 37 -9.58 -5.66 -2.81
CA TYR A 37 -10.74 -6.06 -3.63
C TYR A 37 -11.98 -6.49 -2.81
N PRO A 38 -11.87 -7.41 -1.83
CA PRO A 38 -13.02 -7.77 -0.99
C PRO A 38 -13.52 -6.59 -0.15
N LEU A 39 -12.63 -5.66 0.24
CA LEU A 39 -12.99 -4.43 0.93
C LEU A 39 -13.90 -3.58 0.04
N PHE A 40 -13.49 -3.29 -1.20
CA PHE A 40 -14.30 -2.54 -2.17
C PHE A 40 -15.62 -3.25 -2.52
N LYS A 41 -15.64 -4.58 -2.56
CA LYS A 41 -16.86 -5.38 -2.76
C LYS A 41 -17.86 -5.22 -1.60
N LEU A 42 -17.38 -5.08 -0.36
CA LEU A 42 -18.23 -4.79 0.80
C LEU A 42 -18.85 -3.39 0.73
N LEU A 43 -18.14 -2.41 0.16
CA LEU A 43 -18.67 -1.04 0.00
C LEU A 43 -19.76 -0.95 -1.08
N THR A 44 -19.68 -1.75 -2.14
CA THR A 44 -20.61 -1.68 -3.28
C THR A 44 -21.92 -2.44 -3.06
N THR A 45 -21.93 -3.44 -2.17
CA THR A 45 -23.14 -4.21 -1.86
C THR A 45 -23.99 -3.50 -0.82
N ASN A 46 -25.19 -3.04 -1.21
CA ASN A 46 -26.09 -2.24 -0.36
C ASN A 46 -26.38 -2.85 1.02
N LYS A 47 -26.48 -4.18 1.12
CA LYS A 47 -26.75 -4.88 2.39
C LYS A 47 -25.56 -4.86 3.36
N ASN A 48 -24.33 -4.87 2.84
CA ASN A 48 -23.11 -4.94 3.64
C ASN A 48 -22.51 -3.57 3.89
N ARG A 49 -22.91 -2.56 3.11
CA ARG A 49 -22.44 -1.17 3.23
C ARG A 49 -22.71 -0.59 4.61
N PHE A 50 -23.89 -0.81 5.18
CA PHE A 50 -24.20 -0.33 6.53
C PHE A 50 -23.28 -0.95 7.59
N LEU A 51 -23.08 -2.26 7.51
CA LEU A 51 -22.23 -3.00 8.44
C LEU A 51 -20.76 -2.55 8.34
N PHE A 52 -20.28 -2.35 7.11
CA PHE A 52 -18.94 -1.80 6.86
C PHE A 52 -18.77 -0.39 7.45
N ILE A 53 -19.74 0.51 7.23
CA ILE A 53 -19.72 1.88 7.76
C ILE A 53 -19.76 1.86 9.29
N ALA A 54 -20.57 0.99 9.90
CA ALA A 54 -20.66 0.87 11.36
C ALA A 54 -19.32 0.41 11.98
N ILE A 55 -18.69 -0.62 11.41
CA ILE A 55 -17.37 -1.09 11.85
C ILE A 55 -16.32 0.01 11.67
N PHE A 56 -16.31 0.68 10.52
CA PHE A 56 -15.36 1.75 10.23
C PHE A 56 -15.49 2.92 11.22
N ASN A 57 -16.72 3.35 11.52
CA ASN A 57 -16.97 4.38 12.53
C ASN A 57 -16.58 3.92 13.94
N SER A 58 -16.85 2.66 14.30
CA SER A 58 -16.42 2.10 15.59
C SER A 58 -14.90 2.18 15.75
N ILE A 59 -14.14 1.82 14.72
CA ILE A 59 -12.66 1.93 14.72
C ILE A 59 -12.22 3.37 14.92
N LEU A 60 -12.83 4.34 14.21
CA LEU A 60 -12.49 5.76 14.36
C LEU A 60 -12.80 6.28 15.76
N ILE A 61 -13.93 5.88 16.35
CA ILE A 61 -14.32 6.25 17.71
C ILE A 61 -13.30 5.69 18.71
N VAL A 62 -12.94 4.41 18.59
CA VAL A 62 -11.92 3.78 19.46
C VAL A 62 -10.59 4.49 19.32
N LEU A 63 -10.15 4.79 18.10
CA LEU A 63 -8.91 5.51 17.85
C LEU A 63 -8.94 6.92 18.45
N TYR A 64 -10.06 7.63 18.32
CA TYR A 64 -10.28 8.93 18.95
C TYR A 64 -10.15 8.85 20.47
N TYR A 65 -10.76 7.85 21.12
CA TYR A 65 -10.61 7.65 22.55
C TYR A 65 -9.17 7.34 22.96
N ILE A 66 -8.45 6.49 22.20
CA ILE A 66 -7.04 6.20 22.48
C ILE A 66 -6.21 7.48 22.43
N ILE A 67 -6.36 8.27 21.36
CA ILE A 67 -5.65 9.55 21.19
C ILE A 67 -6.02 10.51 22.32
N ARG A 68 -7.31 10.62 22.66
CA ARG A 68 -7.81 11.46 23.75
C ARG A 68 -7.17 11.10 25.09
N LEU A 69 -7.07 9.80 25.40
CA LEU A 69 -6.41 9.29 26.60
C LEU A 69 -4.89 9.55 26.59
N MET A 70 -4.24 9.41 25.43
CA MET A 70 -2.81 9.66 25.31
C MET A 70 -2.44 11.13 25.48
N LEU A 71 -3.32 12.03 25.03
CA LEU A 71 -3.13 13.47 25.15
C LEU A 71 -3.73 14.06 26.44
N ASP A 72 -4.34 13.23 27.29
CA ASP A 72 -5.07 13.64 28.50
C ASP A 72 -6.09 14.77 28.23
N ILE A 73 -6.68 14.76 27.03
CA ILE A 73 -7.68 15.75 26.64
C ILE A 73 -9.01 15.28 27.22
N ASN A 74 -9.38 15.78 28.39
CA ASN A 74 -10.70 15.49 28.96
C ASN A 74 -11.80 16.26 28.24
#